data_AF-A0A8H7MK98-F1
#
_entry.id   AF-A0A8H7MK98-F1
#
_cell.length_a   1.000
_cell.length_b   1.000
_cell.length_c   1.000
_cell.angle_alpha   90.00
_cell.angle_beta   90.00
_cell.angle_gamma   90.00
#
_symmetry.space_group_name_H-M   'P 1'
#
loop_
_entity.id
_entity.type
_entity.pdbx_description
1 polymer ?
#
loop_
_entity_poly.entity_id
_entity_poly.type
_entity_poly.pdbx_seq_one_letter_code
_entity_poly.pdbx_strand_id
1 'polypeptide(L)'
;MEATTNQNWFEKNESTATLWSPIEELYNDRKEWTLKPDSYLDDDTSITKVAKDPAGLYSCSRSEVEQAIEQLTAQKNLESTMKAHGDWRAGQQSGRTRKIGAATQNLLCTIGNFLQTFSGIAEIVKSVDQQIGGLAYGTIMLLVSVAVNKQKHDDWREAVLKELSYAFPRLSTLQNVRPGKTLQLLIMDVFRLSIVFCRETVQYFAGSSLRRLLKSLSEKDLEKTTSDLRIKLSEIHKECEITMLQLLFKQQERIEELGKCIRKLDRTGRNTNDIVNGLEARAKDKSLLRLMERLQLETEDVDLEAIANQVEGILDVQFADQRHNHKAVCRMSSSILKQEPVFNTWYQQTKSGVLLIGGNNYFDHSDVELNWLSWASVWAARSLDGGGCPLVFFCQTTYNMNRRARCTFHQIVDSLIYQLAAMHPDGLQAQQKTISKARKSTAWNNVNRTVAFEARTRLLIELMASFVRGTIFTIIIDRLDRSCGGEDPNEDIDALQDSMSAILDLVRDDGTPKPLVKVLLAMDDVAARKLAKNFDWAKTSGLAIKVGWNQDLEDS
;
A
#
# COMPACT_ATOMS: atom_id res chain seq x y z
N MET A 1 -17.22 14.92 0.55
CA MET A 1 -17.93 16.20 0.44
C MET A 1 -18.68 16.40 1.74
N GLU A 2 -18.02 16.98 2.75
CA GLU A 2 -18.70 17.37 3.98
C GLU A 2 -19.52 18.63 3.68
N ALA A 3 -20.81 18.60 4.02
CA ALA A 3 -21.66 19.78 3.93
C ALA A 3 -21.09 20.84 4.89
N THR A 4 -20.68 21.99 4.36
CA THR A 4 -20.34 23.18 5.16
C THR A 4 -21.59 23.58 5.95
N THR A 5 -21.69 23.10 7.18
CA THR A 5 -22.68 23.55 8.15
C THR A 5 -22.49 25.06 8.31
N ASN A 6 -23.49 25.86 7.91
CA ASN A 6 -23.48 27.31 8.11
C ASN A 6 -23.22 27.58 9.60
N GLN A 7 -22.00 28.00 9.91
CA GLN A 7 -21.58 28.23 11.27
C GLN A 7 -22.22 29.53 11.73
N ASN A 8 -23.16 29.45 12.67
CA ASN A 8 -23.81 30.66 13.22
C ASN A 8 -22.77 31.50 13.95
N TRP A 9 -22.45 32.66 13.38
CA TRP A 9 -21.46 33.60 13.92
C TRP A 9 -21.91 34.25 15.22
N PHE A 10 -23.23 34.34 15.43
CA PHE A 10 -23.84 34.92 16.63
C PHE A 10 -24.87 33.93 17.16
N GLU A 11 -24.64 33.42 18.37
CA GLU A 11 -25.63 32.61 19.07
C GLU A 11 -26.71 33.56 19.62
N LYS A 12 -28.00 33.28 19.37
CA LYS A 12 -29.13 34.08 19.89
C LYS A 12 -29.26 33.92 21.41
N ASN A 13 -28.36 34.53 22.18
CA ASN A 13 -28.38 34.58 23.63
C ASN A 13 -28.56 36.03 24.11
N GLU A 14 -29.12 36.25 25.30
CA GLU A 14 -29.37 37.59 25.89
C GLU A 14 -28.13 38.49 25.95
N SER A 15 -26.92 37.91 26.00
CA SER A 15 -25.65 38.62 25.93
C SER A 15 -25.34 39.27 24.58
N THR A 16 -26.15 39.01 23.55
CA THR A 16 -26.02 39.64 22.24
C THR A 16 -26.71 40.99 22.13
N ALA A 17 -27.67 41.33 23.00
CA ALA A 17 -28.38 42.61 22.95
C ALA A 17 -27.43 43.82 23.01
N THR A 18 -26.33 43.72 23.76
CA THR A 18 -25.31 44.79 23.84
C THR A 18 -24.42 44.87 22.59
N LEU A 19 -24.26 43.77 21.85
CA LEU A 19 -23.55 43.76 20.55
C LEU A 19 -24.35 44.49 19.47
N TRP A 20 -25.68 44.46 19.56
CA TRP A 20 -26.58 44.99 18.53
C TRP A 20 -26.97 46.45 18.74
N SER A 21 -26.84 46.98 19.96
CA SER A 21 -27.21 48.37 20.27
C SER A 21 -26.65 49.42 19.29
N PRO A 22 -25.38 49.37 18.84
CA PRO A 22 -24.87 50.35 17.88
C PRO A 22 -25.47 50.22 16.47
N ILE A 23 -25.95 49.03 16.10
CA ILE A 23 -26.59 48.75 14.81
C ILE A 23 -28.07 49.15 14.85
N GLU A 24 -28.73 48.90 15.97
CA GLU A 24 -30.10 49.37 16.22
C GLU A 24 -30.17 50.90 16.18
N GLU A 25 -29.15 51.58 16.71
CA GLU A 25 -29.00 53.04 16.57
C GLU A 25 -28.96 53.46 15.10
N LEU A 26 -28.11 52.84 14.27
CA LEU A 26 -28.05 53.10 12.82
C LEU A 26 -29.37 52.84 12.08
N TYR A 27 -30.13 51.84 12.54
CA TYR A 27 -31.44 51.51 12.02
C TYR A 27 -32.50 52.53 12.44
N ASN A 28 -32.45 53.02 13.69
CA ASN A 28 -33.38 54.02 14.21
C ASN A 28 -33.14 55.41 13.62
N ASP A 29 -31.87 55.77 13.36
CA ASP A 29 -31.43 57.00 12.69
C ASP A 29 -31.97 57.13 11.25
N ARG A 30 -32.56 56.07 10.69
CA ARG A 30 -33.20 56.09 9.36
C ARG A 30 -34.19 57.21 9.18
N LYS A 31 -34.92 57.58 10.24
CA LYS A 31 -35.96 58.59 10.18
C LYS A 31 -35.36 59.99 10.00
N GLU A 32 -34.13 60.18 10.46
CA GLU A 32 -33.41 61.45 10.41
C GLU A 32 -32.56 61.55 9.14
N TRP A 33 -32.06 60.43 8.62
CA TRP A 33 -31.30 60.37 7.37
C TRP A 33 -32.20 60.43 6.12
N THR A 34 -32.94 61.53 5.97
CA THR A 34 -33.67 61.84 4.74
C THR A 34 -32.84 62.79 3.88
N LEU A 35 -32.41 62.33 2.71
CA LEU A 35 -31.82 63.21 1.71
C LEU A 35 -32.94 64.15 1.22
N LYS A 36 -32.92 65.42 1.66
CA LYS A 36 -33.81 66.43 1.06
C LYS A 36 -33.50 66.47 -0.44
N PRO A 37 -34.46 66.14 -1.32
CA PRO A 37 -34.21 66.17 -2.75
C PRO A 37 -33.96 67.62 -3.14
N ASP A 38 -32.70 67.97 -3.35
CA ASP A 38 -32.35 69.21 -4.03
C ASP A 38 -32.84 69.07 -5.48
N SER A 39 -33.36 70.16 -6.03
CA SER A 39 -34.00 70.30 -7.37
C SER A 39 -33.18 69.87 -8.61
N TYR A 40 -32.11 69.11 -8.44
CA TYR A 40 -31.10 68.76 -9.46
C TYR A 40 -30.99 67.27 -9.74
N LEU A 41 -31.79 66.41 -9.12
CA LEU A 41 -31.88 65.00 -9.49
C LEU A 41 -32.95 64.85 -10.58
N ASP A 42 -32.51 64.49 -11.79
CA ASP A 42 -33.40 64.25 -12.94
C ASP A 42 -34.42 63.16 -12.60
N ASP A 43 -35.70 63.40 -12.91
CA ASP A 43 -36.84 62.79 -12.21
C ASP A 43 -37.03 61.28 -12.49
N ASP A 44 -36.29 60.71 -13.45
CA ASP A 44 -36.63 59.44 -14.10
C ASP A 44 -35.54 58.34 -14.06
N THR A 45 -34.52 58.47 -13.21
CA THR A 45 -33.58 57.35 -12.98
C THR A 45 -34.10 56.40 -11.90
N SER A 46 -33.88 55.09 -12.03
CA SER A 46 -34.17 54.08 -10.98
C SER A 46 -33.57 54.42 -9.60
N ILE A 47 -32.62 55.35 -9.59
CA ILE A 47 -31.89 55.91 -8.46
C ILE A 47 -32.71 56.95 -7.67
N THR A 48 -33.51 57.82 -8.33
CA THR A 48 -34.41 58.74 -7.61
C THR A 48 -35.51 57.98 -6.90
N LYS A 49 -35.87 56.76 -7.37
CA LYS A 49 -36.82 55.88 -6.66
C LYS A 49 -36.26 55.34 -5.35
N VAL A 50 -34.98 54.94 -5.29
CA VAL A 50 -34.33 54.49 -4.04
C VAL A 50 -34.14 55.63 -3.03
N ALA A 51 -33.89 56.86 -3.52
CA ALA A 51 -33.83 58.04 -2.65
C ALA A 51 -35.23 58.51 -2.18
N LYS A 52 -36.29 58.25 -2.97
CA LYS A 52 -37.69 58.62 -2.66
C LYS A 52 -38.42 57.55 -1.83
N ASP A 53 -37.97 56.30 -1.86
CA ASP A 53 -38.49 55.19 -1.06
C ASP A 53 -37.41 54.63 -0.12
N PRO A 54 -37.30 55.18 1.11
CA PRO A 54 -36.36 54.71 2.12
C PRO A 54 -36.52 53.22 2.46
N ALA A 55 -37.68 52.61 2.22
CA ALA A 55 -37.90 51.19 2.50
C ALA A 55 -37.13 50.28 1.53
N GLY A 56 -36.98 50.70 0.26
CA GLY A 56 -36.20 49.96 -0.74
C GLY A 56 -34.71 49.85 -0.43
N LEU A 57 -34.19 50.71 0.45
CA LEU A 57 -32.81 50.69 0.90
C LEU A 57 -32.47 49.46 1.78
N TYR A 58 -33.48 48.89 2.44
CA TYR A 58 -33.32 47.78 3.40
C TYR A 58 -33.57 46.40 2.79
N SER A 59 -34.16 46.35 1.60
CA SER A 59 -34.34 45.11 0.84
C SER A 59 -33.24 44.88 -0.18
N CYS A 60 -32.28 45.81 -0.31
CA CYS A 60 -31.25 45.75 -1.33
C CYS A 60 -30.31 44.56 -1.10
N SER A 61 -30.16 43.73 -2.12
CA SER A 61 -29.24 42.59 -2.13
C SER A 61 -27.91 42.96 -2.77
N ARG A 62 -26.86 42.21 -2.43
CA ARG A 62 -25.54 42.31 -3.06
C ARG A 62 -25.62 42.30 -4.59
N SER A 63 -26.38 41.35 -5.15
CA SER A 63 -26.50 41.17 -6.60
C SER A 63 -27.13 42.38 -7.29
N GLU A 64 -28.05 43.07 -6.61
CA GLU A 64 -28.67 44.29 -7.15
C GLU A 64 -27.67 45.45 -7.19
N VAL A 65 -26.80 45.58 -6.17
CA VAL A 65 -25.74 46.59 -6.16
C VAL A 65 -24.69 46.30 -7.24
N GLU A 66 -24.26 45.04 -7.38
CA GLU A 66 -23.31 44.62 -8.42
C GLU A 66 -23.88 44.88 -9.82
N GLN A 67 -25.13 44.50 -10.07
CA GLN A 67 -25.82 44.75 -11.34
C GLN A 67 -25.96 46.25 -11.63
N ALA A 68 -26.23 47.06 -10.61
CA ALA A 68 -26.30 48.52 -10.77
C ALA A 68 -24.94 49.14 -11.12
N ILE A 69 -23.85 48.68 -10.49
CA ILE A 69 -22.49 49.12 -10.81
C ILE A 69 -22.16 48.78 -12.27
N GLU A 70 -22.49 47.56 -12.72
CA GLU A 70 -22.28 47.13 -14.11
C GLU A 70 -23.10 47.97 -15.10
N GLN A 71 -24.39 48.17 -14.83
CA GLN A 71 -25.28 48.96 -15.67
C GLN A 71 -24.82 50.42 -15.78
N LEU A 72 -24.45 51.05 -14.65
CA LEU A 72 -23.96 52.43 -14.64
C LEU A 72 -22.62 52.57 -15.36
N THR A 73 -21.74 51.57 -15.22
CA THR A 73 -20.47 51.53 -15.95
C THR A 73 -20.73 51.46 -17.46
N ALA A 74 -21.63 50.58 -17.90
CA ALA A 74 -22.01 50.44 -19.31
C ALA A 74 -22.66 51.71 -19.86
N GLN A 75 -23.60 52.30 -19.13
CA GLN A 75 -24.27 53.54 -19.52
C GLN A 75 -23.27 54.71 -19.65
N LYS A 76 -22.35 54.87 -18.70
CA LYS A 76 -21.34 55.95 -18.74
C LYS A 76 -20.31 55.74 -19.85
N ASN A 77 -19.95 54.49 -20.15
CA ASN A 77 -19.10 54.18 -21.30
C ASN A 77 -19.80 54.54 -22.62
N LEU A 78 -21.09 54.26 -22.74
CA LEU A 78 -21.89 54.64 -23.90
C LEU A 78 -22.02 56.16 -24.04
N GLU A 79 -22.38 56.88 -22.97
CA GLU A 79 -22.46 58.35 -22.96
C GLU A 79 -21.12 59.00 -23.31
N SER A 80 -20.01 58.47 -22.77
CA SER A 80 -18.66 58.96 -23.06
C SER A 80 -18.28 58.70 -24.52
N THR A 81 -18.67 57.56 -25.08
CA THR A 81 -18.43 57.22 -26.49
C THR A 81 -19.26 58.11 -27.43
N MET A 82 -20.54 58.34 -27.11
CA MET A 82 -21.41 59.23 -27.89
C MET A 82 -20.91 60.68 -27.86
N LYS A 83 -20.46 61.17 -26.70
CA LYS A 83 -19.85 62.51 -26.57
C LYS A 83 -18.51 62.59 -27.30
N ALA A 84 -17.63 61.59 -27.17
CA ALA A 84 -16.37 61.56 -27.90
C ALA A 84 -16.58 61.52 -29.42
N HIS A 85 -17.63 60.82 -29.90
CA HIS A 85 -18.02 60.82 -31.30
C HIS A 85 -18.57 62.19 -31.75
N GLY A 86 -19.35 62.87 -30.89
CA GLY A 86 -19.80 64.24 -31.12
C GLY A 86 -18.65 65.25 -31.18
N ASP A 87 -17.73 65.20 -30.22
CA ASP A 87 -16.53 66.06 -30.15
C ASP A 87 -15.60 65.83 -31.36
N TRP A 88 -15.42 64.56 -31.76
CA TRP A 88 -14.67 64.19 -32.97
C TRP A 88 -15.32 64.77 -34.23
N ARG A 89 -16.66 64.66 -34.35
CA ARG A 89 -17.41 65.24 -35.46
C ARG A 89 -17.38 66.78 -35.46
N ALA A 90 -17.24 67.41 -34.29
CA ALA A 90 -17.13 68.86 -34.12
C ALA A 90 -15.69 69.41 -34.25
N GLY A 91 -14.69 68.56 -34.50
CA GLY A 91 -13.29 68.97 -34.69
C GLY A 91 -12.61 69.52 -33.43
N GLN A 92 -13.18 69.36 -32.24
CA GLN A 92 -12.56 69.79 -30.98
C GLN A 92 -11.64 68.70 -30.42
N GLN A 93 -10.43 69.08 -29.97
CA GLN A 93 -9.50 68.15 -29.33
C GLN A 93 -10.08 67.59 -28.01
N SER A 94 -10.51 66.33 -28.04
CA SER A 94 -11.30 65.59 -27.03
C SER A 94 -10.53 65.16 -25.76
N GLY A 95 -9.53 65.93 -25.31
CA GLY A 95 -8.67 65.54 -24.17
C GLY A 95 -9.38 65.59 -22.81
N ARG A 96 -10.42 66.41 -22.68
CA ARG A 96 -11.13 66.64 -21.40
C ARG A 96 -12.27 65.65 -21.16
N THR A 97 -12.98 65.24 -22.22
CA THR A 97 -14.11 64.29 -22.15
C THR A 97 -13.65 62.85 -21.89
N ARG A 98 -12.52 62.41 -22.49
CA ARG A 98 -11.92 61.10 -22.20
C ARG A 98 -11.46 60.95 -20.74
N LYS A 99 -10.91 62.01 -20.15
CA LYS A 99 -10.45 62.01 -18.74
C LYS A 99 -11.61 61.85 -17.75
N ILE A 100 -12.78 62.40 -18.08
CA ILE A 100 -13.97 62.28 -17.24
C ILE A 100 -14.49 60.83 -17.27
N GLY A 101 -14.65 60.20 -18.43
CA GLY A 101 -15.11 58.80 -18.48
C GLY A 101 -14.20 57.82 -17.72
N ALA A 102 -12.88 57.98 -17.85
CA ALA A 102 -11.91 57.12 -17.15
C ALA A 102 -11.97 57.27 -15.62
N ALA A 103 -12.16 58.49 -15.09
CA ALA A 103 -12.28 58.71 -13.65
C ALA A 103 -13.56 58.11 -13.07
N THR A 104 -14.70 58.15 -13.79
CA THR A 104 -15.95 57.50 -13.33
C THR A 104 -15.76 55.99 -13.25
N GLN A 105 -15.13 55.41 -14.27
CA GLN A 105 -14.87 53.99 -14.35
C GLN A 105 -13.96 53.54 -13.20
N ASN A 106 -12.87 54.27 -12.94
CA ASN A 106 -11.95 53.96 -11.83
C ASN A 106 -12.65 54.03 -10.47
N LEU A 107 -13.50 55.02 -10.25
CA LEU A 107 -14.29 55.15 -9.03
C LEU A 107 -15.30 54.00 -8.87
N LEU A 108 -16.02 53.63 -9.94
CA LEU A 108 -16.96 52.50 -9.93
C LEU A 108 -16.24 51.16 -9.68
N CYS A 109 -15.08 50.95 -10.29
CA CYS A 109 -14.23 49.79 -10.00
C CYS A 109 -13.77 49.78 -8.54
N THR A 110 -13.42 50.95 -7.99
CA THR A 110 -12.98 51.08 -6.59
C THR A 110 -14.12 50.78 -5.61
N ILE A 111 -15.33 51.28 -5.89
CA ILE A 111 -16.51 50.96 -5.08
C ILE A 111 -16.89 49.48 -5.23
N GLY A 112 -16.77 48.90 -6.42
CA GLY A 112 -16.98 47.47 -6.65
C GLY A 112 -16.01 46.60 -5.84
N ASN A 113 -14.72 46.96 -5.82
CA ASN A 113 -13.72 46.27 -5.01
C ASN A 113 -14.02 46.40 -3.51
N PHE A 114 -14.36 47.61 -3.05
CA PHE A 114 -14.80 47.85 -1.67
C PHE A 114 -16.00 46.97 -1.32
N LEU A 115 -17.05 46.95 -2.16
CA LEU A 115 -18.24 46.12 -1.98
C LEU A 115 -17.87 44.63 -1.87
N GLN A 116 -17.01 44.13 -2.77
CA GLN A 116 -16.57 42.75 -2.74
C GLN A 116 -15.89 42.40 -1.41
N THR A 117 -15.01 43.27 -0.92
CA THR A 117 -14.33 43.06 0.37
C THR A 117 -15.27 43.19 1.57
N PHE A 118 -16.13 44.20 1.58
CA PHE A 118 -17.09 44.46 2.65
C PHE A 118 -18.21 43.42 2.72
N SER A 119 -18.58 42.81 1.58
CA SER A 119 -19.64 41.80 1.50
C SER A 119 -19.44 40.63 2.48
N GLY A 120 -18.20 40.28 2.80
CA GLY A 120 -17.93 39.25 3.81
C GLY A 120 -18.48 39.62 5.20
N ILE A 121 -18.26 40.86 5.65
CA ILE A 121 -18.82 41.37 6.91
C ILE A 121 -20.33 41.55 6.80
N ALA A 122 -20.81 42.12 5.68
CA ALA A 122 -22.23 42.36 5.48
C ALA A 122 -23.05 41.06 5.48
N GLU A 123 -22.58 39.99 4.82
CA GLU A 123 -23.26 38.69 4.86
C GLU A 123 -23.17 38.01 6.24
N ILE A 124 -22.06 38.18 6.98
CA ILE A 124 -21.96 37.75 8.38
C ILE A 124 -23.06 38.41 9.23
N VAL A 125 -23.24 39.72 9.11
CA VAL A 125 -24.29 40.46 9.83
C VAL A 125 -25.69 40.07 9.36
N LYS A 126 -25.87 39.95 8.04
CA LYS A 126 -27.13 39.56 7.40
C LYS A 126 -27.62 38.17 7.83
N SER A 127 -26.69 37.25 8.10
CA SER A 127 -27.00 35.92 8.63
C SER A 127 -27.74 35.97 9.98
N VAL A 128 -27.60 37.09 10.70
CA VAL A 128 -28.31 37.34 11.96
C VAL A 128 -29.60 38.11 11.73
N ASP A 129 -29.51 39.20 10.97
CA ASP A 129 -30.66 40.03 10.61
C ASP A 129 -30.57 40.48 9.14
N GLN A 130 -31.53 40.01 8.33
CA GLN A 130 -31.58 40.27 6.90
C GLN A 130 -31.79 41.76 6.58
N GLN A 131 -32.55 42.50 7.40
CA GLN A 131 -32.85 43.91 7.17
C GLN A 131 -31.61 44.77 7.42
N ILE A 132 -30.82 44.42 8.44
CA ILE A 132 -29.56 45.09 8.74
C ILE A 132 -28.54 44.84 7.62
N GLY A 133 -28.43 43.61 7.13
CA GLY A 133 -27.58 43.31 5.97
C GLY A 133 -27.97 44.12 4.74
N GLY A 134 -29.26 44.25 4.48
CA GLY A 134 -29.80 45.05 3.37
C GLY A 134 -29.47 46.54 3.49
N LEU A 135 -29.52 47.12 4.71
CA LEU A 135 -29.15 48.52 4.96
C LEU A 135 -27.74 48.85 4.44
N ALA A 136 -26.79 47.95 4.62
CA ALA A 136 -25.41 48.16 4.21
C ALA A 136 -25.29 48.23 2.68
N TYR A 137 -25.91 47.29 1.97
CA TYR A 137 -25.95 47.27 0.51
C TYR A 137 -26.70 48.47 -0.06
N GLY A 138 -27.84 48.83 0.52
CA GLY A 138 -28.59 50.01 0.10
C GLY A 138 -27.83 51.33 0.31
N THR A 139 -27.04 51.43 1.39
CA THR A 139 -26.20 52.62 1.64
C THR A 139 -25.07 52.71 0.60
N ILE A 140 -24.46 51.59 0.23
CA ILE A 140 -23.45 51.54 -0.84
C ILE A 140 -24.08 51.88 -2.20
N MET A 141 -25.30 51.41 -2.47
CA MET A 141 -26.03 51.74 -3.69
C MET A 141 -26.29 53.25 -3.83
N LEU A 142 -26.63 53.93 -2.72
CA LEU A 142 -26.72 55.39 -2.71
C LEU A 142 -25.35 56.06 -2.93
N LEU A 143 -24.27 55.51 -2.35
CA LEU A 143 -22.92 56.01 -2.58
C LEU A 143 -22.55 55.95 -4.07
N VAL A 144 -22.73 54.79 -4.71
CA VAL A 144 -22.52 54.61 -6.17
C VAL A 144 -23.30 55.66 -6.95
N SER A 145 -24.58 55.81 -6.62
CA SER A 145 -25.50 56.72 -7.29
C SER A 145 -25.06 58.18 -7.24
N VAL A 146 -24.67 58.65 -6.05
CA VAL A 146 -24.27 60.04 -5.86
C VAL A 146 -22.85 60.29 -6.44
N ALA A 147 -21.95 59.32 -6.31
CA ALA A 147 -20.59 59.37 -6.85
C ALA A 147 -20.57 59.56 -8.38
N VAL A 148 -21.42 58.83 -9.11
CA VAL A 148 -21.54 58.93 -10.58
C VAL A 148 -22.04 60.31 -11.04
N ASN A 149 -22.85 60.98 -10.22
CA ASN A 149 -23.50 62.24 -10.59
C ASN A 149 -22.68 63.50 -10.28
N LYS A 150 -21.68 63.47 -9.38
CA LYS A 150 -21.01 64.68 -8.87
C LYS A 150 -19.50 64.78 -9.12
N GLN A 151 -19.10 64.21 -10.24
CA GLN A 151 -17.76 63.83 -10.65
C GLN A 151 -16.70 64.93 -10.90
N LYS A 152 -16.73 66.10 -10.26
CA LYS A 152 -15.80 67.18 -10.67
C LYS A 152 -14.50 67.38 -9.89
N HIS A 153 -14.28 66.94 -8.63
CA HIS A 153 -13.08 67.42 -7.91
C HIS A 153 -12.56 66.63 -6.68
N ASP A 154 -12.56 65.29 -6.57
CA ASP A 154 -12.09 64.66 -5.31
C ASP A 154 -11.28 63.35 -5.45
N ASP A 155 -10.04 63.47 -5.91
CA ASP A 155 -9.05 62.36 -5.98
C ASP A 155 -8.75 61.73 -4.61
N TRP A 156 -8.87 62.50 -3.52
CA TRP A 156 -8.50 62.02 -2.18
C TRP A 156 -9.50 60.99 -1.61
N ARG A 157 -10.81 61.11 -1.91
CA ARG A 157 -11.84 60.18 -1.41
C ARG A 157 -11.85 58.86 -2.17
N GLU A 158 -11.47 58.89 -3.45
CA GLU A 158 -11.16 57.67 -4.21
C GLU A 158 -9.95 56.96 -3.60
N ALA A 159 -8.92 57.71 -3.17
CA ALA A 159 -7.78 57.14 -2.47
C ALA A 159 -8.19 56.47 -1.14
N VAL A 160 -9.10 57.06 -0.37
CA VAL A 160 -9.61 56.45 0.87
C VAL A 160 -10.41 55.18 0.61
N LEU A 161 -11.36 55.19 -0.34
CA LEU A 161 -12.12 53.99 -0.70
C LEU A 161 -11.19 52.86 -1.17
N LYS A 162 -10.17 53.20 -1.96
CA LYS A 162 -9.16 52.27 -2.43
C LYS A 162 -8.32 51.72 -1.29
N GLU A 163 -7.86 52.57 -0.38
CA GLU A 163 -7.11 52.16 0.81
C GLU A 163 -7.94 51.25 1.72
N LEU A 164 -9.21 51.60 1.96
CA LEU A 164 -10.12 50.76 2.72
C LEU A 164 -10.31 49.40 2.06
N SER A 165 -10.48 49.34 0.74
CA SER A 165 -10.57 48.07 0.01
C SER A 165 -9.34 47.16 0.19
N TYR A 166 -8.14 47.73 0.39
CA TYR A 166 -6.95 46.96 0.73
C TYR A 166 -6.85 46.60 2.21
N ALA A 167 -7.40 47.42 3.09
CA ALA A 167 -7.37 47.23 4.54
C ALA A 167 -8.40 46.21 5.04
N PHE A 168 -9.49 45.96 4.28
CA PHE A 168 -10.40 44.86 4.59
C PHE A 168 -9.65 43.53 4.44
N PRO A 169 -9.60 42.69 5.50
CA PRO A 169 -9.12 41.32 5.36
C PRO A 169 -9.89 40.65 4.21
N ARG A 170 -9.32 39.59 3.61
CA ARG A 170 -10.14 38.69 2.78
C ARG A 170 -11.10 37.97 3.73
N LEU A 171 -12.24 38.59 4.02
CA LEU A 171 -13.19 38.14 5.04
C LEU A 171 -13.86 36.81 4.67
N SER A 172 -13.74 36.39 3.40
CA SER A 172 -14.04 35.03 2.96
C SER A 172 -13.27 33.96 3.76
N THR A 173 -12.05 34.27 4.20
CA THR A 173 -11.27 33.37 5.06
C THR A 173 -11.82 33.31 6.49
N LEU A 174 -12.54 34.35 6.93
CA LEU A 174 -13.13 34.37 8.27
C LEU A 174 -14.31 33.43 8.40
N GLN A 175 -15.07 33.19 7.32
CA GLN A 175 -16.25 32.31 7.35
C GLN A 175 -15.95 30.90 7.89
N ASN A 176 -14.69 30.45 7.81
CA ASN A 176 -14.23 29.14 8.27
C ASN A 176 -13.63 29.16 9.70
N VAL A 177 -13.49 30.34 10.31
CA VAL A 177 -12.91 30.51 11.65
C VAL A 177 -14.06 30.69 12.64
N ARG A 178 -14.09 29.87 13.71
CA ARG A 178 -15.04 30.09 14.81
C ARG A 178 -14.70 31.42 15.49
N PRO A 179 -15.56 32.44 15.43
CA PRO A 179 -15.18 33.75 15.92
C PRO A 179 -15.20 33.77 17.45
N GLY A 180 -14.15 34.35 18.04
CA GLY A 180 -14.19 34.76 19.43
C GLY A 180 -15.10 35.97 19.64
N LYS A 181 -15.53 36.21 20.89
CA LYS A 181 -16.37 37.37 21.25
C LYS A 181 -15.74 38.72 20.84
N THR A 182 -14.42 38.83 20.96
CA THR A 182 -13.66 40.02 20.52
C THR A 182 -13.78 40.25 19.02
N LEU A 183 -13.62 39.19 18.22
CA LEU A 183 -13.71 39.28 16.76
C LEU A 183 -15.13 39.65 16.30
N GLN A 184 -16.17 39.11 16.96
CA GLN A 184 -17.57 39.48 16.71
C GLN A 184 -17.81 40.98 16.94
N LEU A 185 -17.34 41.53 18.07
CA LEU A 185 -17.42 42.96 18.39
C LEU A 185 -16.76 43.83 17.32
N LEU A 186 -15.52 43.49 16.94
CA LEU A 186 -14.77 44.24 15.95
C LEU A 186 -15.45 44.24 14.57
N ILE A 187 -16.05 43.12 14.18
CA ILE A 187 -16.81 43.01 12.92
C ILE A 187 -18.07 43.88 12.96
N MET A 188 -18.79 43.93 14.09
CA MET A 188 -19.94 44.84 14.25
C MET A 188 -19.52 46.31 14.19
N ASP A 189 -18.41 46.66 14.83
CA ASP A 189 -17.86 48.02 14.78
C ASP A 189 -17.47 48.42 13.36
N VAL A 190 -16.75 47.56 12.63
CA VAL A 190 -16.37 47.81 11.24
C VAL A 190 -17.59 47.90 10.34
N PHE A 191 -18.61 47.05 10.54
CA PHE A 191 -19.86 47.11 9.81
C PHE A 191 -20.55 48.47 9.99
N ARG A 192 -20.71 48.91 11.24
CA ARG A 192 -21.29 50.21 11.58
C ARG A 192 -20.48 51.35 10.98
N LEU A 193 -19.17 51.38 11.20
CA LEU A 193 -18.28 52.45 10.70
C LEU A 193 -18.29 52.53 9.18
N SER A 194 -18.42 51.39 8.48
CA SER A 194 -18.54 51.37 7.01
C SER A 194 -19.83 52.01 6.52
N ILE A 195 -20.95 51.78 7.21
CA ILE A 195 -22.23 52.44 6.91
C ILE A 195 -22.14 53.94 7.19
N VAL A 196 -21.60 54.33 8.35
CA VAL A 196 -21.39 55.75 8.72
C VAL A 196 -20.53 56.44 7.67
N PHE A 197 -19.40 55.84 7.31
CA PHE A 197 -18.51 56.33 6.27
C PHE A 197 -19.22 56.53 4.92
N CYS A 198 -20.03 55.54 4.49
CA CYS A 198 -20.80 55.66 3.25
C CYS A 198 -21.85 56.78 3.35
N ARG A 199 -22.54 56.93 4.48
CA ARG A 199 -23.53 57.99 4.71
C ARG A 199 -22.89 59.39 4.70
N GLU A 200 -21.76 59.56 5.39
CA GLU A 200 -20.98 60.80 5.42
C GLU A 200 -20.48 61.16 4.02
N THR A 201 -20.00 60.17 3.27
CA THR A 201 -19.55 60.35 1.89
C THR A 201 -20.72 60.75 0.96
N VAL A 202 -21.88 60.09 1.10
CA VAL A 202 -23.10 60.45 0.37
C VAL A 202 -23.55 61.88 0.69
N GLN A 203 -23.58 62.27 1.96
CA GLN A 203 -23.95 63.63 2.38
C GLN A 203 -22.98 64.67 1.83
N TYR A 204 -21.67 64.37 1.88
CA TYR A 204 -20.64 65.22 1.32
C TYR A 204 -20.89 65.47 -0.17
N PHE A 205 -21.08 64.40 -0.94
CA PHE A 205 -21.34 64.56 -2.36
C PHE A 205 -22.69 65.27 -2.56
N ALA A 206 -23.76 64.91 -1.87
CA ALA A 206 -25.10 65.49 -2.02
C ALA A 206 -25.16 67.01 -1.75
N GLY A 207 -24.23 67.62 -1.00
CA GLY A 207 -24.17 69.06 -0.75
C GLY A 207 -23.95 69.96 -1.99
N SER A 208 -24.52 71.17 -1.97
CA SER A 208 -24.26 72.21 -2.98
C SER A 208 -22.81 72.71 -2.90
N SER A 209 -22.23 73.12 -4.03
CA SER A 209 -20.82 73.54 -4.14
C SER A 209 -20.47 74.71 -3.20
N LEU A 210 -21.44 75.58 -2.87
CA LEU A 210 -21.28 76.69 -1.92
C LEU A 210 -21.38 76.24 -0.46
N ARG A 211 -22.12 75.17 -0.14
CA ARG A 211 -22.13 74.56 1.21
C ARG A 211 -20.85 73.77 1.50
N ARG A 212 -20.17 73.26 0.47
CA ARG A 212 -18.89 72.53 0.61
C ARG A 212 -17.77 73.43 1.12
N LEU A 213 -17.77 74.71 0.75
CA LEU A 213 -16.80 75.71 1.24
C LEU A 213 -17.02 76.08 2.72
N LEU A 214 -18.22 75.91 3.28
CA LEU A 214 -18.57 76.32 4.65
C LEU A 214 -18.53 75.17 5.68
N LYS A 215 -18.27 73.92 5.27
CA LYS A 215 -18.24 72.75 6.17
C LYS A 215 -16.84 72.13 6.28
N SER A 216 -15.95 72.76 7.04
CA SER A 216 -14.74 72.11 7.56
C SER A 216 -15.04 71.01 8.60
N LEU A 217 -16.30 70.90 9.05
CA LEU A 217 -16.76 69.88 10.01
C LEU A 217 -16.91 68.50 9.36
N SER A 218 -17.43 68.42 8.14
CA SER A 218 -17.69 67.15 7.43
C SER A 218 -16.40 66.41 7.03
N GLU A 219 -15.29 67.12 6.88
CA GLU A 219 -14.01 66.52 6.52
C GLU A 219 -13.32 65.89 7.73
N LYS A 220 -13.41 66.56 8.90
CA LYS A 220 -12.90 66.03 10.17
C LYS A 220 -13.66 64.79 10.64
N ASP A 221 -14.97 64.78 10.46
CA ASP A 221 -15.80 63.62 10.82
C ASP A 221 -15.45 62.41 9.92
N LEU A 222 -15.33 62.63 8.60
CA LEU A 222 -14.93 61.58 7.65
C LEU A 222 -13.50 61.06 7.91
N GLU A 223 -12.55 61.95 8.21
CA GLU A 223 -11.17 61.58 8.55
C GLU A 223 -11.12 60.75 9.84
N LYS A 224 -11.90 61.15 10.85
CA LYS A 224 -12.05 60.40 12.10
C LYS A 224 -12.65 59.02 11.85
N THR A 225 -13.77 58.93 11.13
CA THR A 225 -14.41 57.65 10.77
C THR A 225 -13.45 56.75 9.99
N THR A 226 -12.67 57.32 9.08
CA THR A 226 -11.65 56.58 8.31
C THR A 226 -10.53 56.06 9.22
N SER A 227 -10.04 56.88 10.15
CA SER A 227 -9.02 56.48 11.12
C SER A 227 -9.52 55.37 12.05
N ASP A 228 -10.73 55.50 12.59
CA ASP A 228 -11.35 54.50 13.44
C ASP A 228 -11.55 53.17 12.68
N LEU A 229 -11.97 53.24 11.43
CA LEU A 229 -12.12 52.08 10.55
C LEU A 229 -10.77 51.38 10.31
N ARG A 230 -9.68 52.13 10.07
CA ARG A 230 -8.32 51.55 9.93
C ARG A 230 -7.87 50.84 11.20
N ILE A 231 -8.06 51.45 12.36
CA ILE A 231 -7.70 50.87 13.66
C ILE A 231 -8.46 49.55 13.84
N LYS A 232 -9.79 49.56 13.64
CA LYS A 232 -10.64 48.39 13.82
C LYS A 232 -10.33 47.28 12.82
N LEU A 233 -10.06 47.60 11.56
CA LEU A 233 -9.62 46.63 10.56
C LEU A 233 -8.27 45.99 10.92
N SER A 234 -7.32 46.77 11.44
CA SER A 234 -6.05 46.22 11.94
C SER A 234 -6.26 45.31 13.16
N GLU A 235 -7.18 45.65 14.06
CA GLU A 235 -7.53 44.81 15.22
C GLU A 235 -8.14 43.49 14.77
N ILE A 236 -9.07 43.51 13.79
CA ILE A 236 -9.61 42.29 13.18
C ILE A 236 -8.48 41.43 12.64
N HIS A 237 -7.56 42.01 11.86
CA HIS A 237 -6.46 41.25 11.27
C HIS A 237 -5.62 40.52 12.34
N LYS A 238 -5.26 41.21 13.43
CA LYS A 238 -4.50 40.63 14.54
C LYS A 238 -5.25 39.52 15.26
N GLU A 239 -6.53 39.72 15.57
CA GLU A 239 -7.36 38.69 16.21
C GLU A 239 -7.51 37.44 15.34
N CYS A 240 -7.60 37.62 14.03
CA CYS A 240 -7.65 36.51 13.09
C CYS A 240 -6.33 35.74 13.06
N GLU A 241 -5.19 36.45 13.05
CA GLU A 241 -3.86 35.83 13.12
C GLU A 241 -3.67 35.04 14.41
N ILE A 242 -4.03 35.61 15.57
CA ILE A 242 -3.98 34.94 16.87
C ILE A 242 -4.83 33.66 16.85
N THR A 243 -6.06 33.75 16.35
CA THR A 243 -6.98 32.61 16.29
C THR A 243 -6.46 31.50 15.38
N MET A 244 -5.88 31.86 14.22
CA MET A 244 -5.25 30.91 13.31
C MET A 244 -4.03 30.22 13.95
N LEU A 245 -3.17 30.97 14.63
CA LEU A 245 -2.01 30.42 15.34
C LEU A 245 -2.44 29.42 16.43
N GLN A 246 -3.45 29.74 17.22
CA GLN A 246 -3.99 28.83 18.24
C GLN A 246 -4.53 27.53 17.62
N LEU A 247 -5.21 27.63 16.48
CA LEU A 247 -5.71 26.45 15.75
C LEU A 247 -4.55 25.59 15.25
N LEU A 248 -3.50 26.20 14.69
CA LEU A 248 -2.30 25.48 14.24
C LEU A 248 -1.63 24.72 15.38
N PHE A 249 -1.44 25.35 16.55
CA PHE A 249 -0.87 24.67 17.72
C PHE A 249 -1.71 23.46 18.16
N LYS A 250 -3.04 23.62 18.20
CA LYS A 250 -3.94 22.52 18.56
C LYS A 250 -3.90 21.36 17.56
N GLN A 251 -3.75 21.65 16.26
CA GLN A 251 -3.59 20.62 15.23
C GLN A 251 -2.23 19.92 15.35
N GLN A 252 -1.17 20.65 15.66
CA GLN A 252 0.15 20.08 15.87
C GLN A 252 0.16 19.09 17.06
N GLU A 253 -0.48 19.43 18.17
CA GLU A 253 -0.63 18.55 19.33
C GLU A 253 -1.33 17.23 18.97
N ARG A 254 -2.45 17.31 18.22
CA ARG A 254 -3.18 16.14 17.73
C ARG A 254 -2.33 15.24 16.83
N ILE A 255 -1.52 15.83 15.95
CA ILE A 255 -0.61 15.08 15.08
C ILE A 255 0.44 14.32 15.92
N GLU A 256 0.97 14.95 16.98
CA GLU A 256 1.93 14.31 17.87
C GLU A 256 1.31 13.12 18.62
N GLU A 257 0.08 13.27 19.12
CA GLU A 257 -0.68 12.19 19.77
C GLU A 257 -0.94 11.02 18.82
N LEU A 258 -1.38 11.29 17.58
CA LEU A 258 -1.52 10.26 16.56
C LEU A 258 -0.20 9.53 16.32
N GLY A 259 0.92 10.26 16.22
CA GLY A 259 2.24 9.67 16.07
C GLY A 259 2.64 8.75 17.23
N LYS A 260 2.26 9.10 18.47
CA LYS A 260 2.46 8.23 19.65
C LYS A 260 1.60 6.96 19.57
N CYS A 261 0.36 7.07 19.09
CA CYS A 261 -0.54 5.92 18.93
C CYS A 261 -0.03 4.93 17.88
N ILE A 262 0.38 5.42 16.69
CA ILE A 262 0.93 4.59 15.60
C ILE A 262 2.16 3.80 16.08
N ARG A 263 3.08 4.44 16.81
CA ARG A 263 4.27 3.76 17.36
C ARG A 263 3.93 2.65 18.36
N LYS A 264 2.86 2.78 19.14
CA LYS A 264 2.41 1.72 20.05
C LYS A 264 1.84 0.54 19.28
N LEU A 265 1.00 0.82 18.27
CA LEU A 265 0.39 -0.20 17.44
C LEU A 265 1.43 -1.05 16.69
N ASP A 266 2.46 -0.42 16.14
CA ASP A 266 3.54 -1.10 15.43
C ASP A 266 4.33 -2.07 16.34
N ARG A 267 4.61 -1.67 17.58
CA ARG A 267 5.26 -2.55 18.58
C ARG A 267 4.41 -3.77 18.93
N THR A 268 3.10 -3.57 19.09
CA THR A 268 2.18 -4.69 19.37
C THR A 268 2.09 -5.63 18.17
N GLY A 269 2.03 -5.09 16.95
CA GLY A 269 1.99 -5.89 15.72
C GLY A 269 3.20 -6.81 15.53
N ARG A 270 4.42 -6.30 15.76
CA ARG A 270 5.65 -7.12 15.67
C ARG A 270 5.65 -8.26 16.69
N ASN A 271 5.32 -7.97 17.95
CA ASN A 271 5.27 -9.00 19.01
C ASN A 271 4.26 -10.10 18.69
N THR A 272 3.09 -9.77 18.15
CA THR A 272 2.10 -10.79 17.76
C THR A 272 2.60 -11.66 16.62
N ASN A 273 3.28 -11.07 15.62
CA ASN A 273 3.82 -11.82 14.50
C ASN A 273 4.91 -12.82 14.94
N ASP A 274 5.80 -12.41 15.84
CA ASP A 274 6.85 -13.29 16.37
C ASP A 274 6.27 -14.46 17.17
N ILE A 275 5.20 -14.23 17.94
CA ILE A 275 4.50 -15.29 18.68
C ILE A 275 3.84 -16.29 17.71
N VAL A 276 3.16 -15.80 16.67
CA VAL A 276 2.49 -16.65 15.68
C VAL A 276 3.50 -17.53 14.94
N ASN A 277 4.59 -16.93 14.43
CA ASN A 277 5.67 -17.67 13.76
C ASN A 277 6.29 -18.74 14.69
N GLY A 278 6.51 -18.41 15.96
CA GLY A 278 7.03 -19.35 16.95
C GLY A 278 6.09 -20.51 17.27
N LEU A 279 4.76 -20.30 17.21
CA LEU A 279 3.77 -21.35 17.41
C LEU A 279 3.64 -22.27 16.19
N GLU A 280 3.72 -21.71 14.98
CA GLU A 280 3.67 -22.49 13.74
C GLU A 280 4.86 -23.45 13.60
N ALA A 281 6.09 -22.97 13.88
CA ALA A 281 7.28 -23.82 13.87
C ALA A 281 7.14 -25.01 14.84
N ARG A 282 6.71 -24.75 16.09
CA ARG A 282 6.50 -25.80 17.11
C ARG A 282 5.40 -26.79 16.72
N ALA A 283 4.38 -26.36 15.98
CA ALA A 283 3.30 -27.24 15.52
C ALA A 283 3.76 -28.14 14.36
N LYS A 284 4.62 -27.64 13.48
CA LYS A 284 5.25 -28.40 12.39
C LYS A 284 6.14 -29.52 12.96
N ASP A 285 7.05 -29.19 13.88
CA ASP A 285 7.95 -30.17 14.53
C ASP A 285 7.18 -31.30 15.22
N LYS A 286 6.14 -30.95 15.99
CA LYS A 286 5.29 -31.96 16.66
C LYS A 286 4.56 -32.88 15.69
N SER A 287 4.19 -32.39 14.51
CA SER A 287 3.46 -33.20 13.52
C SER A 287 4.39 -34.18 12.81
N LEU A 288 5.62 -33.76 12.55
CA LEU A 288 6.69 -34.55 11.97
C LEU A 288 7.15 -35.66 12.92
N LEU A 289 7.38 -35.33 14.20
CA LEU A 289 7.70 -36.32 15.25
C LEU A 289 6.63 -37.40 15.38
N ARG A 290 5.34 -37.01 15.38
CA ARG A 290 4.24 -37.98 15.39
C ARG A 290 4.22 -38.88 14.16
N LEU A 291 4.69 -38.39 13.01
CA LEU A 291 4.81 -39.21 11.81
C LEU A 291 5.96 -40.21 11.93
N MET A 292 7.13 -39.78 12.43
CA MET A 292 8.27 -40.68 12.71
C MET A 292 7.85 -41.83 13.62
N GLU A 293 7.25 -41.51 14.77
CA GLU A 293 6.73 -42.50 15.73
C GLU A 293 5.74 -43.47 15.06
N ARG A 294 4.94 -42.97 14.11
CA ARG A 294 3.97 -43.78 13.39
C ARG A 294 4.58 -44.67 12.31
N LEU A 295 5.68 -44.26 11.70
CA LEU A 295 6.40 -45.05 10.71
C LEU A 295 7.41 -46.01 11.36
N GLN A 296 7.54 -45.98 12.69
CA GLN A 296 8.50 -46.79 13.46
C GLN A 296 9.95 -46.57 12.99
N LEU A 297 10.25 -45.35 12.53
CA LEU A 297 11.60 -44.96 12.18
C LEU A 297 12.35 -44.63 13.48
N GLU A 298 13.56 -45.17 13.62
CA GLU A 298 14.43 -44.82 14.74
C GLU A 298 14.80 -43.33 14.64
N THR A 299 14.64 -42.63 15.76
CA THR A 299 14.77 -41.18 15.85
C THR A 299 16.23 -40.76 15.76
N GLU A 300 16.68 -40.50 14.54
CA GLU A 300 17.71 -39.50 14.33
C GLU A 300 17.21 -38.57 13.24
N ASP A 301 16.92 -37.33 13.63
CA ASP A 301 16.56 -36.24 12.72
C ASP A 301 17.88 -35.81 12.04
N VAL A 302 18.42 -36.70 11.19
CA VAL A 302 19.73 -36.51 10.59
C VAL A 302 19.54 -35.78 9.29
N ASP A 303 20.04 -34.54 9.27
CA ASP A 303 20.31 -33.78 8.07
C ASP A 303 20.94 -34.69 7.00
N LEU A 304 20.42 -34.65 5.78
CA LEU A 304 20.93 -35.47 4.66
C LEU A 304 22.44 -35.31 4.52
N GLU A 305 22.94 -34.09 4.71
CA GLU A 305 24.36 -33.80 4.64
C GLU A 305 25.13 -34.49 5.79
N ALA A 306 24.57 -34.54 6.99
CA ALA A 306 25.17 -35.27 8.10
C ALA A 306 25.22 -36.79 7.85
N ILE A 307 24.16 -37.39 7.28
CA ILE A 307 24.18 -38.82 6.90
C ILE A 307 25.22 -39.06 5.80
N ALA A 308 25.25 -38.21 4.76
CA ALA A 308 26.21 -38.33 3.66
C ALA A 308 27.65 -38.24 4.17
N ASN A 309 27.95 -37.30 5.07
CA ASN A 309 29.27 -37.17 5.72
C ASN A 309 29.62 -38.39 6.57
N GLN A 310 28.65 -38.97 7.27
CA GLN A 310 28.85 -40.15 8.09
C GLN A 310 29.18 -41.38 7.23
N VAL A 311 28.42 -41.60 6.14
CA VAL A 311 28.68 -42.68 5.18
C VAL A 311 30.01 -42.47 4.48
N GLU A 312 30.31 -41.25 4.04
CA GLU A 312 31.61 -40.87 3.48
C GLU A 312 32.76 -41.21 4.44
N GLY A 313 32.64 -40.84 5.72
CA GLY A 313 33.63 -41.19 6.74
C GLY A 313 33.81 -42.70 6.92
N ILE A 314 32.73 -43.47 6.81
CA ILE A 314 32.76 -44.95 6.83
C ILE A 314 33.54 -45.52 5.66
N LEU A 315 33.21 -45.05 4.47
CA LEU A 315 33.88 -45.45 3.25
C LEU A 315 35.35 -45.01 3.27
N ASP A 316 35.64 -43.82 3.80
CA ASP A 316 37.00 -43.33 3.94
C ASP A 316 37.83 -44.25 4.81
N VAL A 317 37.40 -44.63 6.02
CA VAL A 317 38.22 -45.53 6.86
C VAL A 317 38.32 -46.93 6.28
N GLN A 318 37.24 -47.46 5.70
CA GLN A 318 37.24 -48.81 5.13
C GLN A 318 38.16 -48.92 3.92
N PHE A 319 38.22 -47.87 3.09
CA PHE A 319 38.98 -47.84 1.84
C PHE A 319 40.23 -46.93 1.91
N ALA A 320 40.55 -46.30 3.05
CA ALA A 320 41.81 -45.60 3.31
C ALA A 320 42.91 -46.63 3.58
N ASP A 321 43.42 -47.22 2.51
CA ASP A 321 44.84 -47.57 2.36
C ASP A 321 45.47 -48.35 3.55
N GLN A 322 45.06 -49.60 3.75
CA GLN A 322 45.54 -50.40 4.89
C GLN A 322 46.79 -51.25 4.68
N ARG A 323 47.42 -51.34 3.50
CA ARG A 323 48.66 -52.16 3.39
C ARG A 323 49.68 -51.56 2.42
N HIS A 324 50.86 -51.25 2.97
CA HIS A 324 52.05 -50.62 2.37
C HIS A 324 52.66 -51.28 1.10
N ASN A 325 51.91 -52.07 0.32
CA ASN A 325 52.40 -52.75 -0.88
C ASN A 325 51.34 -52.96 -1.98
N HIS A 326 50.15 -52.37 -1.90
CA HIS A 326 49.09 -52.57 -2.90
C HIS A 326 48.72 -51.26 -3.59
N LYS A 327 48.28 -51.34 -4.86
CA LYS A 327 47.85 -50.18 -5.65
C LYS A 327 46.75 -49.43 -4.89
N ALA A 328 46.77 -48.10 -4.98
CA ALA A 328 45.73 -47.26 -4.39
C ALA A 328 44.36 -47.76 -4.87
N VAL A 329 43.51 -48.08 -3.92
CA VAL A 329 42.17 -48.59 -4.17
C VAL A 329 41.34 -47.45 -4.78
N CYS A 330 40.81 -47.64 -6.00
CA CYS A 330 40.11 -46.57 -6.71
C CYS A 330 38.86 -46.12 -5.95
N ARG A 331 38.71 -44.81 -5.80
CA ARG A 331 37.52 -44.17 -5.23
C ARG A 331 36.63 -43.71 -6.37
N MET A 332 35.36 -44.13 -6.34
CA MET A 332 34.39 -43.63 -7.31
C MET A 332 34.28 -42.11 -7.16
N SER A 333 34.63 -41.40 -8.22
CA SER A 333 34.58 -39.95 -8.28
C SER A 333 33.48 -39.47 -9.23
N SER A 334 33.05 -38.22 -9.04
CA SER A 334 32.12 -37.56 -9.97
C SER A 334 32.59 -37.64 -11.42
N SER A 335 33.90 -37.49 -11.65
CA SER A 335 34.48 -37.52 -12.99
C SER A 335 34.36 -38.89 -13.64
N ILE A 336 34.60 -39.98 -12.90
CA ILE A 336 34.50 -41.34 -13.43
C ILE A 336 33.03 -41.64 -13.75
N LEU A 337 32.12 -41.37 -12.81
CA LEU A 337 30.69 -41.61 -13.02
C LEU A 337 30.10 -40.77 -14.16
N LYS A 338 30.52 -39.51 -14.32
CA LYS A 338 30.12 -38.66 -15.44
C LYS A 338 30.79 -39.01 -16.76
N GLN A 339 31.86 -39.78 -16.79
CA GLN A 339 32.43 -40.26 -18.05
C GLN A 339 31.65 -41.48 -18.58
N GLU A 340 30.97 -42.21 -17.69
CA GLU A 340 30.15 -43.36 -18.07
C GLU A 340 28.94 -42.94 -18.94
N PRO A 341 28.87 -43.38 -20.21
CA PRO A 341 27.79 -42.99 -21.12
C PRO A 341 26.39 -43.39 -20.62
N VAL A 342 26.29 -44.53 -19.93
CA VAL A 342 25.03 -45.02 -19.37
C VAL A 342 24.51 -44.07 -18.28
N PHE A 343 25.40 -43.59 -17.41
CA PHE A 343 25.05 -42.61 -16.37
C PHE A 343 24.61 -41.28 -17.00
N ASN A 344 25.38 -40.72 -17.93
CA ASN A 344 25.03 -39.46 -18.57
C ASN A 344 23.69 -39.52 -19.30
N THR A 345 23.43 -40.61 -20.01
CA THR A 345 22.16 -40.81 -20.72
C THR A 345 21.00 -40.81 -19.73
N TRP A 346 21.13 -41.57 -18.64
CA TRP A 346 20.11 -41.60 -17.57
C TRP A 346 19.97 -40.25 -16.85
N TYR A 347 21.06 -39.52 -16.64
CA TYR A 347 21.02 -38.25 -15.93
C TYR A 347 20.42 -37.13 -16.79
N GLN A 348 20.70 -37.11 -18.09
CA GLN A 348 20.22 -36.07 -19.01
C GLN A 348 18.80 -36.33 -19.55
N GLN A 349 18.28 -37.55 -19.40
CA GLN A 349 16.93 -37.85 -19.87
C GLN A 349 15.87 -36.98 -19.16
N THR A 350 14.84 -36.61 -19.91
CA THR A 350 13.67 -35.85 -19.42
C THR A 350 12.53 -36.76 -18.98
N LYS A 351 12.76 -38.08 -18.94
CA LYS A 351 11.79 -39.11 -18.57
C LYS A 351 12.19 -39.78 -17.26
N SER A 352 11.21 -40.33 -16.55
CA SER A 352 11.49 -41.09 -15.34
C SER A 352 12.28 -42.34 -15.70
N GLY A 353 13.22 -42.74 -14.84
CA GLY A 353 14.08 -43.87 -15.13
C GLY A 353 14.92 -44.31 -13.95
N VAL A 354 15.37 -45.56 -14.00
CA VAL A 354 16.21 -46.21 -12.99
C VAL A 354 17.59 -46.43 -13.57
N LEU A 355 18.64 -46.08 -12.84
CA LEU A 355 20.01 -46.47 -13.10
C LEU A 355 20.44 -47.49 -12.06
N LEU A 356 20.76 -48.69 -12.53
CA LEU A 356 21.34 -49.76 -11.73
C LEU A 356 22.85 -49.80 -11.97
N ILE A 357 23.64 -49.53 -10.92
CA ILE A 357 25.09 -49.72 -10.93
C ILE A 357 25.50 -50.91 -10.05
N GLY A 358 26.39 -51.75 -10.59
CA GLY A 358 26.88 -52.94 -9.91
C GLY A 358 28.40 -53.08 -10.04
N GLY A 359 29.06 -53.38 -8.92
CA GLY A 359 30.51 -53.45 -8.87
C GLY A 359 31.04 -54.36 -7.78
N ASN A 360 32.25 -54.86 -8.01
CA ASN A 360 33.01 -55.69 -7.09
C ASN A 360 34.04 -54.84 -6.35
N ASN A 361 34.14 -55.06 -5.04
CA ASN A 361 35.23 -54.54 -4.23
C ASN A 361 36.54 -55.29 -4.55
N TYR A 362 37.69 -54.69 -4.21
CA TYR A 362 38.99 -55.33 -4.35
C TYR A 362 39.10 -56.68 -3.61
N PHE A 363 39.71 -57.66 -4.28
CA PHE A 363 39.80 -59.08 -3.92
C PHE A 363 40.80 -59.33 -2.78
N ASP A 364 40.32 -59.50 -1.53
CA ASP A 364 40.83 -60.53 -0.60
C ASP A 364 40.03 -60.56 0.72
N HIS A 365 39.50 -59.41 1.17
CA HIS A 365 38.82 -59.29 2.47
C HIS A 365 37.65 -58.31 2.43
N SER A 366 37.03 -58.12 1.26
CA SER A 366 35.98 -57.12 1.11
C SER A 366 34.84 -57.43 2.06
N ASP A 367 34.69 -56.58 3.06
CA ASP A 367 33.50 -56.50 3.86
C ASP A 367 32.30 -56.48 2.91
N VAL A 368 31.49 -57.56 2.94
CA VAL A 368 30.33 -57.70 2.05
C VAL A 368 29.30 -56.60 2.35
N GLU A 369 29.43 -55.94 3.51
CA GLU A 369 28.52 -54.90 4.00
C GLU A 369 28.69 -53.56 3.29
N LEU A 370 29.91 -53.20 2.87
CA LEU A 370 30.21 -51.95 2.15
C LEU A 370 30.53 -52.21 0.67
N ASN A 371 30.26 -51.24 -0.21
CA ASN A 371 30.66 -51.30 -1.62
C ASN A 371 31.36 -50.00 -2.00
N TRP A 372 32.43 -50.08 -2.78
CA TRP A 372 33.14 -48.88 -3.24
C TRP A 372 32.28 -47.98 -4.14
N LEU A 373 31.24 -48.52 -4.78
CA LEU A 373 30.24 -47.76 -5.51
C LEU A 373 29.33 -46.91 -4.59
N SER A 374 29.31 -47.15 -3.27
CA SER A 374 28.54 -46.32 -2.34
C SER A 374 28.99 -44.87 -2.33
N TRP A 375 30.24 -44.60 -2.73
CA TRP A 375 30.73 -43.25 -3.03
C TRP A 375 29.95 -42.54 -4.15
N ALA A 376 29.48 -43.27 -5.17
CA ALA A 376 28.57 -42.71 -6.18
C ALA A 376 27.24 -42.28 -5.55
N SER A 377 26.69 -43.08 -4.63
CA SER A 377 25.45 -42.77 -3.93
C SER A 377 25.58 -41.49 -3.09
N VAL A 378 26.68 -41.37 -2.33
CA VAL A 378 27.01 -40.15 -1.56
C VAL A 378 27.16 -38.93 -2.46
N TRP A 379 27.94 -39.07 -3.53
CA TRP A 379 28.13 -37.99 -4.49
C TRP A 379 26.80 -37.57 -5.14
N ALA A 380 25.99 -38.54 -5.55
CA ALA A 380 24.69 -38.31 -6.17
C ALA A 380 23.74 -37.58 -5.21
N ALA A 381 23.76 -37.94 -3.92
CA ALA A 381 22.94 -37.30 -2.89
C ALA A 381 23.26 -35.81 -2.74
N ARG A 382 24.53 -35.44 -2.88
CA ARG A 382 24.98 -34.04 -2.78
C ARG A 382 24.86 -33.25 -4.08
N SER A 383 25.05 -33.92 -5.21
CA SER A 383 25.37 -33.22 -6.47
C SER A 383 24.26 -33.23 -7.51
N LEU A 384 23.23 -34.07 -7.34
CA LEU A 384 22.09 -34.11 -8.28
C LEU A 384 21.02 -33.06 -7.95
N ASP A 385 21.40 -32.03 -7.18
CA ASP A 385 20.57 -30.97 -6.59
C ASP A 385 20.09 -29.92 -7.60
N GLY A 386 19.81 -30.32 -8.84
CA GLY A 386 19.39 -29.45 -9.96
C GLY A 386 18.00 -28.81 -9.81
N GLY A 387 17.62 -28.39 -8.59
CA GLY A 387 16.29 -27.91 -8.22
C GLY A 387 15.28 -29.04 -7.97
N GLY A 388 15.76 -30.27 -7.81
CA GLY A 388 14.94 -31.44 -7.50
C GLY A 388 14.74 -31.66 -6.00
N CYS A 389 13.95 -32.69 -5.67
CA CYS A 389 13.73 -33.17 -4.31
C CYS A 389 14.51 -34.48 -4.13
N PRO A 390 15.70 -34.46 -3.50
CA PRO A 390 16.45 -35.68 -3.24
C PRO A 390 15.76 -36.50 -2.14
N LEU A 391 15.71 -37.81 -2.35
CA LEU A 391 15.23 -38.79 -1.37
C LEU A 391 16.28 -39.88 -1.28
N VAL A 392 16.88 -40.06 -0.10
CA VAL A 392 18.11 -40.84 0.01
C VAL A 392 18.01 -41.88 1.10
N PHE A 393 18.43 -43.10 0.81
CA PHE A 393 18.53 -44.17 1.78
C PHE A 393 19.89 -44.85 1.67
N PHE A 394 20.65 -44.81 2.76
CA PHE A 394 21.91 -45.53 2.90
C PHE A 394 21.71 -46.73 3.82
N CYS A 395 21.91 -47.96 3.31
CA CYS A 395 21.70 -49.16 4.13
C CYS A 395 22.69 -49.31 5.28
N GLN A 396 23.89 -48.72 5.18
CA GLN A 396 24.91 -48.80 6.22
C GLN A 396 25.39 -47.41 6.60
N THR A 397 24.95 -46.95 7.78
CA THR A 397 25.31 -45.64 8.33
C THR A 397 26.25 -45.75 9.52
N THR A 398 26.57 -46.95 10.02
CA THR A 398 27.54 -47.14 11.12
C THR A 398 28.41 -48.38 10.93
N TYR A 399 29.63 -48.38 11.48
CA TYR A 399 30.54 -49.54 11.50
C TYR A 399 30.05 -50.70 12.39
N ASN A 400 29.13 -50.41 13.32
CA ASN A 400 28.67 -51.36 14.33
C ASN A 400 27.33 -52.02 13.97
N MET A 401 26.86 -51.87 12.71
CA MET A 401 25.67 -52.60 12.27
C MET A 401 26.00 -54.09 12.19
N ASN A 402 25.76 -54.80 13.30
CA ASN A 402 25.83 -56.26 13.31
C ASN A 402 24.96 -56.83 12.18
N ARG A 403 25.31 -57.99 11.59
CA ARG A 403 24.52 -58.73 10.57
C ARG A 403 23.01 -58.86 10.85
N ARG A 404 22.57 -58.68 12.10
CA ARG A 404 21.16 -58.73 12.53
C ARG A 404 20.39 -57.41 12.39
N ALA A 405 21.06 -56.29 12.09
CA ALA A 405 20.46 -54.98 11.89
C ALA A 405 20.32 -54.63 10.39
N ARG A 406 20.04 -55.64 9.55
CA ARG A 406 19.74 -55.41 8.13
C ARG A 406 18.48 -54.58 8.03
N CYS A 407 18.54 -53.51 7.24
CA CYS A 407 17.32 -52.80 6.86
C CYS A 407 16.48 -53.72 5.95
N THR A 408 15.19 -53.43 5.89
CA THR A 408 14.24 -54.12 5.03
C THR A 408 13.75 -53.14 3.98
N PHE A 409 13.33 -53.64 2.81
CA PHE A 409 12.76 -52.77 1.78
C PHE A 409 11.58 -51.90 2.28
N HIS A 410 10.78 -52.39 3.23
CA HIS A 410 9.71 -51.57 3.81
C HIS A 410 10.25 -50.38 4.60
N GLN A 411 11.35 -50.54 5.35
CA GLN A 411 12.01 -49.43 6.04
C GLN A 411 12.59 -48.40 5.06
N ILE A 412 13.07 -48.84 3.89
CA ILE A 412 13.47 -47.93 2.81
C ILE A 412 12.28 -47.07 2.40
N VAL A 413 11.16 -47.70 2.02
CA VAL A 413 9.99 -46.95 1.54
C VAL A 413 9.40 -46.06 2.65
N ASP A 414 9.35 -46.53 3.89
CA ASP A 414 8.87 -45.75 5.03
C ASP A 414 9.77 -44.52 5.29
N SER A 415 11.10 -44.66 5.13
CA SER A 415 12.05 -43.54 5.19
C SER A 415 11.85 -42.55 4.04
N LEU A 416 11.65 -43.03 2.80
CA LEU A 416 11.38 -42.15 1.66
C LEU A 416 10.06 -41.39 1.82
N ILE A 417 9.02 -42.05 2.35
CA ILE A 417 7.74 -41.42 2.70
C ILE A 417 7.95 -40.32 3.74
N TYR A 418 8.76 -40.59 4.77
CA TYR A 418 9.09 -39.61 5.80
C TYR A 418 9.84 -38.39 5.23
N GLN A 419 10.85 -38.61 4.38
CA GLN A 419 11.60 -37.52 3.76
C GLN A 419 10.72 -36.66 2.85
N LEU A 420 9.83 -37.25 2.05
CA LEU A 420 8.82 -36.50 1.28
C LEU A 420 7.94 -35.64 2.18
N ALA A 421 7.46 -36.25 3.27
CA ALA A 421 6.66 -35.60 4.29
C ALA A 421 7.37 -34.40 4.92
N ALA A 422 8.67 -34.54 5.20
CA ALA A 422 9.52 -33.51 5.77
C ALA A 422 9.78 -32.35 4.81
N MET A 423 9.96 -32.64 3.51
CA MET A 423 10.18 -31.62 2.48
C MET A 423 8.93 -30.75 2.22
N HIS A 424 7.73 -31.21 2.55
CA HIS A 424 6.50 -30.46 2.32
C HIS A 424 5.56 -30.47 3.54
N PRO A 425 5.91 -29.75 4.64
CA PRO A 425 5.22 -29.82 5.92
C PRO A 425 3.73 -29.41 5.87
N ASP A 426 3.38 -28.49 4.96
CA ASP A 426 1.99 -28.03 4.83
C ASP A 426 1.13 -29.09 4.12
N GLY A 427 1.73 -29.81 3.16
CA GLY A 427 1.12 -30.99 2.53
C GLY A 427 1.02 -32.17 3.47
N LEU A 428 1.96 -32.31 4.42
CA LEU A 428 1.88 -33.30 5.49
C LEU A 428 0.55 -33.24 6.24
N GLN A 429 0.08 -32.05 6.61
CA GLN A 429 -1.19 -31.91 7.33
C GLN A 429 -2.37 -32.39 6.49
N ALA A 430 -2.39 -32.05 5.20
CA ALA A 430 -3.41 -32.50 4.27
C ALA A 430 -3.35 -34.03 4.06
N GLN A 431 -2.14 -34.60 4.02
CA GLN A 431 -1.89 -36.01 3.73
C GLN A 431 -1.82 -36.91 4.95
N GLN A 432 -1.80 -36.36 6.17
CA GLN A 432 -1.72 -37.13 7.41
C GLN A 432 -2.87 -38.14 7.52
N LYS A 433 -4.06 -37.76 7.04
CA LYS A 433 -5.23 -38.65 6.96
C LYS A 433 -4.99 -39.79 5.97
N THR A 434 -4.41 -39.50 4.81
CA THR A 434 -4.07 -40.50 3.77
C THR A 434 -3.04 -41.50 4.30
N ILE A 435 -1.94 -41.02 4.87
CA ILE A 435 -0.89 -41.87 5.46
C ILE A 435 -1.49 -42.73 6.59
N SER A 436 -2.28 -42.13 7.48
CA SER A 436 -2.93 -42.85 8.59
C SER A 436 -3.92 -43.91 8.09
N LYS A 437 -4.65 -43.63 7.01
CA LYS A 437 -5.60 -44.56 6.38
C LYS A 437 -4.86 -45.71 5.70
N ALA A 438 -3.81 -45.41 4.94
CA ALA A 438 -2.98 -46.41 4.28
C ALA A 438 -2.33 -47.36 5.29
N ARG A 439 -1.73 -46.83 6.36
CA ARG A 439 -1.13 -47.66 7.43
C ARG A 439 -2.13 -48.57 8.13
N LYS A 440 -3.37 -48.11 8.33
CA LYS A 440 -4.44 -48.94 8.94
C LYS A 440 -5.03 -49.95 7.98
N SER A 441 -4.69 -49.90 6.69
CA SER A 441 -5.20 -50.86 5.72
C SER A 441 -4.64 -52.26 5.98
N THR A 442 -5.44 -53.27 5.64
CA THR A 442 -5.03 -54.67 5.67
C THR A 442 -3.92 -54.97 4.66
N ALA A 443 -3.87 -54.21 3.56
CA ALA A 443 -2.81 -54.33 2.56
C ALA A 443 -1.45 -53.92 3.12
N TRP A 444 -1.37 -52.81 3.87
CA TRP A 444 -0.11 -52.31 4.45
C TRP A 444 0.52 -53.28 5.46
N ASN A 445 -0.32 -53.90 6.30
CA ASN A 445 0.11 -54.84 7.33
C ASN A 445 -0.05 -56.30 6.90
N ASN A 446 -0.11 -56.57 5.59
CA ASN A 446 -0.29 -57.92 5.08
C ASN A 446 0.94 -58.78 5.40
N VAL A 447 0.71 -60.05 5.75
CA VAL A 447 1.79 -61.03 5.98
C VAL A 447 2.56 -61.31 4.69
N ASN A 448 1.87 -61.22 3.54
CA ASN A 448 2.49 -61.27 2.24
C ASN A 448 3.24 -59.95 1.97
N ARG A 449 4.57 -60.05 1.89
CA ARG A 449 5.49 -58.93 1.70
C ARG A 449 5.18 -58.15 0.41
N THR A 450 4.92 -58.83 -0.69
CA THR A 450 4.62 -58.21 -1.99
C THR A 450 3.38 -57.30 -1.89
N VAL A 451 2.30 -57.76 -1.25
CA VAL A 451 1.08 -56.95 -1.03
C VAL A 451 1.38 -55.73 -0.15
N ALA A 452 2.16 -55.93 0.92
CA ALA A 452 2.56 -54.87 1.83
C ALA A 452 3.49 -53.84 1.16
N PHE A 453 4.35 -54.28 0.23
CA PHE A 453 5.24 -53.44 -0.56
C PHE A 453 4.48 -52.61 -1.59
N GLU A 454 3.56 -53.22 -2.34
CA GLU A 454 2.71 -52.50 -3.28
C GLU A 454 1.90 -51.41 -2.58
N ALA A 455 1.36 -51.69 -1.39
CA ALA A 455 0.61 -50.71 -0.62
C ALA A 455 1.46 -49.51 -0.20
N ARG A 456 2.71 -49.73 0.23
CA ARG A 456 3.65 -48.67 0.61
C ARG A 456 4.11 -47.85 -0.59
N THR A 457 4.48 -48.53 -1.66
CA THR A 457 4.94 -47.91 -2.92
C THR A 457 3.82 -47.07 -3.55
N ARG A 458 2.57 -47.56 -3.51
CA ARG A 458 1.40 -46.79 -3.96
C ARG A 458 1.22 -45.51 -3.14
N LEU A 459 1.37 -45.57 -1.82
CA LEU A 459 1.33 -44.37 -0.98
C LEU A 459 2.47 -43.41 -1.36
N LEU A 460 3.70 -43.90 -1.55
CA LEU A 460 4.82 -43.08 -1.99
C LEU A 460 4.50 -42.34 -3.30
N ILE A 461 3.92 -43.03 -4.29
CA ILE A 461 3.47 -42.42 -5.55
C ILE A 461 2.38 -41.37 -5.32
N GLU A 462 1.37 -41.68 -4.52
CA GLU A 462 0.29 -40.74 -4.18
C GLU A 462 0.81 -39.47 -3.50
N LEU A 463 1.82 -39.61 -2.63
CA LEU A 463 2.47 -38.48 -1.97
C LEU A 463 3.31 -37.65 -2.95
N MET A 464 4.09 -38.28 -3.82
CA MET A 464 4.84 -37.56 -4.86
C MET A 464 3.92 -36.80 -5.83
N ALA A 465 2.74 -37.36 -6.13
CA ALA A 465 1.76 -36.74 -7.02
C ALA A 465 1.12 -35.45 -6.46
N SER A 466 1.28 -35.14 -5.17
CA SER A 466 0.79 -33.87 -4.60
C SER A 466 1.73 -32.70 -4.81
N PHE A 467 2.96 -32.93 -5.25
CA PHE A 467 3.92 -31.87 -5.52
C PHE A 467 3.58 -31.16 -6.84
N VAL A 468 4.15 -29.98 -7.04
CA VAL A 468 3.91 -29.16 -8.23
C VAL A 468 4.30 -29.95 -9.50
N ARG A 469 3.50 -29.82 -10.57
CA ARG A 469 3.83 -30.45 -11.85
C ARG A 469 5.22 -30.01 -12.31
N GLY A 470 6.04 -30.99 -12.67
CA GLY A 470 7.43 -30.76 -13.11
C GLY A 470 8.47 -30.87 -12.00
N THR A 471 8.07 -31.13 -10.74
CA THR A 471 9.04 -31.51 -9.70
C THR A 471 9.80 -32.77 -10.11
N ILE A 472 11.13 -32.72 -9.92
CA ILE A 472 12.03 -33.83 -10.21
C ILE A 472 12.40 -34.48 -8.88
N PHE A 473 12.06 -35.74 -8.67
CA PHE A 473 12.50 -36.52 -7.52
C PHE A 473 13.73 -37.33 -7.90
N THR A 474 14.77 -37.23 -7.09
CA THR A 474 15.99 -38.04 -7.24
C THR A 474 16.06 -39.01 -6.07
N ILE A 475 15.72 -40.28 -6.31
CA ILE A 475 15.76 -41.33 -5.30
C ILE A 475 17.10 -42.04 -5.37
N ILE A 476 17.80 -42.15 -4.25
CA ILE A 476 19.10 -42.81 -4.17
C ILE A 476 18.99 -43.89 -3.12
N ILE A 477 19.21 -45.15 -3.54
CA ILE A 477 19.20 -46.30 -2.65
C ILE A 477 20.55 -46.98 -2.76
N ASP A 478 21.34 -46.83 -1.69
CA ASP A 478 22.63 -47.48 -1.58
C ASP A 478 22.48 -48.87 -0.98
N ARG A 479 23.06 -49.88 -1.63
CA ARG A 479 23.07 -51.29 -1.21
C ARG A 479 21.68 -51.92 -1.09
N LEU A 480 20.83 -51.73 -2.10
CA LEU A 480 19.50 -52.38 -2.16
C LEU A 480 19.59 -53.90 -1.98
N ASP A 481 20.66 -54.54 -2.47
CA ASP A 481 20.94 -55.98 -2.28
C ASP A 481 21.01 -56.41 -0.81
N ARG A 482 21.29 -55.48 0.11
CA ARG A 482 21.34 -55.75 1.56
C ARG A 482 20.01 -55.57 2.26
N SER A 483 19.05 -54.92 1.61
CA SER A 483 17.73 -54.64 2.16
C SER A 483 16.70 -55.75 1.98
N CYS A 484 17.07 -56.80 1.24
CA CYS A 484 16.18 -57.89 0.84
C CYS A 484 16.47 -59.22 1.55
N GLY A 485 17.40 -59.21 2.53
CA GLY A 485 17.97 -60.43 3.09
C GLY A 485 17.09 -61.14 4.15
N GLY A 486 16.51 -62.28 3.81
CA GLY A 486 16.08 -63.32 4.74
C GLY A 486 17.26 -64.14 5.28
N GLU A 487 16.97 -65.19 6.06
CA GLU A 487 18.01 -66.15 6.49
C GLU A 487 18.41 -67.12 5.35
N ASP A 488 17.55 -67.28 4.34
CA ASP A 488 17.76 -68.12 3.16
C ASP A 488 18.24 -67.29 1.93
N PRO A 489 19.44 -67.58 1.38
CA PRO A 489 19.96 -66.92 0.18
C PRO A 489 19.05 -66.95 -1.05
N ASN A 490 18.11 -67.90 -1.15
CA ASN A 490 17.15 -67.96 -2.25
C ASN A 490 15.98 -66.97 -2.04
N GLU A 491 15.51 -66.78 -0.80
CA GLU A 491 14.49 -65.77 -0.48
C GLU A 491 14.99 -64.36 -0.78
N ASP A 492 16.28 -64.12 -0.63
CA ASP A 492 16.93 -62.82 -0.91
C ASP A 492 16.75 -62.39 -2.36
N ILE A 493 16.78 -63.34 -3.30
CA ILE A 493 16.70 -63.07 -4.73
C ILE A 493 15.28 -62.68 -5.14
N ASP A 494 14.27 -63.40 -4.67
CA ASP A 494 12.87 -63.11 -4.97
C ASP A 494 12.44 -61.77 -4.34
N ALA A 495 12.85 -61.52 -3.09
CA ALA A 495 12.61 -60.25 -2.43
C ALA A 495 13.28 -59.06 -3.15
N LEU A 496 14.49 -59.26 -3.70
CA LEU A 496 15.19 -58.24 -4.48
C LEU A 496 14.49 -57.98 -5.82
N GLN A 497 13.95 -59.02 -6.48
CA GLN A 497 13.15 -58.86 -7.70
C GLN A 497 11.83 -58.13 -7.45
N ASP A 498 11.15 -58.44 -6.35
CA ASP A 498 9.93 -57.74 -5.93
C ASP A 498 10.23 -56.25 -5.66
N SER A 499 11.33 -55.97 -4.95
CA SER A 499 11.77 -54.60 -4.66
C SER A 499 12.10 -53.83 -5.95
N MET A 500 12.80 -54.47 -6.89
CA MET A 500 13.11 -53.89 -8.20
C MET A 500 11.85 -53.61 -9.02
N SER A 501 10.88 -54.53 -8.99
CA SER A 501 9.59 -54.36 -9.67
C SER A 501 8.82 -53.16 -9.12
N ALA A 502 8.78 -53.01 -7.80
CA ALA A 502 8.15 -51.86 -7.15
C ALA A 502 8.84 -50.53 -7.51
N ILE A 503 10.18 -50.51 -7.57
CA ILE A 503 10.94 -49.33 -8.00
C ILE A 503 10.66 -48.99 -9.47
N LEU A 504 10.56 -50.00 -10.34
CA LEU A 504 10.21 -49.79 -11.75
C LEU A 504 8.79 -49.23 -11.92
N ASP A 505 7.86 -49.62 -11.06
CA ASP A 505 6.51 -49.06 -11.05
C ASP A 505 6.49 -47.57 -10.64
N LEU A 506 7.46 -47.09 -9.85
CA LEU A 506 7.62 -45.66 -9.54
C LEU A 506 7.94 -44.82 -10.78
N VAL A 507 8.73 -45.37 -11.71
CA VAL A 507 9.18 -44.67 -12.91
C VAL A 507 8.33 -44.95 -14.15
N ARG A 508 7.43 -45.94 -14.09
CA ARG A 508 6.62 -46.34 -15.24
C ARG A 508 5.65 -45.23 -15.65
N ASP A 509 5.78 -44.81 -16.90
CA ASP A 509 4.86 -43.90 -17.57
C ASP A 509 3.59 -44.65 -17.94
N ASP A 510 2.48 -44.34 -17.27
CA ASP A 510 1.14 -44.87 -17.54
C ASP A 510 0.28 -43.83 -18.28
N GLY A 511 0.90 -42.76 -18.82
CA GLY A 511 0.20 -41.67 -19.49
C GLY A 511 -0.43 -40.66 -18.54
N THR A 512 -0.30 -40.83 -17.22
CA THR A 512 -0.70 -39.80 -16.26
C THR A 512 0.42 -38.79 -16.04
N PRO A 513 0.11 -37.49 -15.86
CA PRO A 513 1.11 -36.47 -15.59
C PRO A 513 1.70 -36.68 -14.19
N LYS A 514 2.75 -37.50 -14.11
CA LYS A 514 3.53 -37.79 -12.91
C LYS A 514 4.74 -36.85 -12.79
N PRO A 515 5.25 -36.62 -11.57
CA PRO A 515 6.54 -35.99 -11.40
C PRO A 515 7.64 -36.84 -12.04
N LEU A 516 8.74 -36.19 -12.42
CA LEU A 516 9.89 -36.84 -13.03
C LEU A 516 10.67 -37.56 -11.93
N VAL A 517 10.77 -38.89 -11.97
CA VAL A 517 11.46 -39.70 -10.95
C VAL A 517 12.72 -40.31 -11.53
N LYS A 518 13.87 -39.96 -10.96
CA LYS A 518 15.18 -40.53 -11.29
C LYS A 518 15.65 -41.37 -10.11
N VAL A 519 15.83 -42.67 -10.32
CA VAL A 519 16.28 -43.58 -9.27
C VAL A 519 17.71 -44.05 -9.55
N LEU A 520 18.62 -43.90 -8.60
CA LEU A 520 19.95 -44.49 -8.62
C LEU A 520 20.02 -45.64 -7.60
N LEU A 521 20.36 -46.83 -8.07
CA LEU A 521 20.54 -48.03 -7.26
C LEU A 521 22.00 -48.46 -7.34
N ALA A 522 22.67 -48.51 -6.18
CA ALA A 522 24.01 -49.08 -6.07
C ALA A 522 23.95 -50.42 -5.32
N MET A 523 24.65 -51.45 -5.81
CA MET A 523 24.70 -52.75 -5.17
C MET A 523 25.92 -53.59 -5.59
N ASP A 524 26.07 -54.76 -4.98
CA ASP A 524 27.04 -55.77 -5.39
C ASP A 524 26.83 -56.26 -6.84
N ASP A 525 27.94 -56.55 -7.55
CA ASP A 525 27.92 -56.96 -8.95
C ASP A 525 27.13 -58.25 -9.19
N VAL A 526 27.19 -59.22 -8.28
CA VAL A 526 26.46 -60.50 -8.42
C VAL A 526 24.97 -60.26 -8.37
N ALA A 527 24.51 -59.43 -7.41
CA ALA A 527 23.11 -59.03 -7.30
C ALA A 527 22.66 -58.23 -8.53
N ALA A 528 23.46 -57.24 -8.95
CA ALA A 528 23.16 -56.39 -10.10
C ALA A 528 23.06 -57.18 -11.41
N ARG A 529 23.97 -58.13 -11.66
CA ARG A 529 23.93 -58.98 -12.87
C ARG A 529 22.71 -59.90 -12.90
N LYS A 530 22.31 -60.44 -11.75
CA LYS A 530 21.09 -61.25 -11.64
C LYS A 530 19.85 -60.42 -11.99
N LEU A 531 19.72 -59.22 -11.41
CA LEU A 531 18.64 -58.30 -11.77
C LEU A 531 18.70 -57.89 -13.24
N ALA A 532 19.88 -57.56 -13.76
CA ALA A 532 20.06 -57.20 -15.17
C ALA A 532 19.56 -58.28 -16.13
N LYS A 533 19.77 -59.55 -15.79
CA LYS A 533 19.26 -60.69 -16.57
C LYS A 533 17.74 -60.82 -16.49
N ASN A 534 17.17 -60.67 -15.29
CA ASN A 534 15.73 -60.88 -15.06
C ASN A 534 14.87 -59.72 -15.56
N PHE A 535 15.43 -58.51 -15.62
CA PHE A 535 14.75 -57.29 -16.06
C PHE A 535 15.27 -56.75 -17.40
N ASP A 536 15.85 -57.60 -18.25
CA ASP A 536 16.33 -57.18 -19.58
C ASP A 536 15.22 -56.53 -20.42
N TRP A 537 14.00 -57.03 -20.27
CA TRP A 537 12.78 -56.49 -20.89
C TRP A 537 12.48 -55.03 -20.46
N ALA A 538 12.96 -54.59 -19.30
CA ALA A 538 12.67 -53.26 -18.76
C ALA A 538 13.62 -52.18 -19.29
N LYS A 539 14.65 -52.53 -20.08
CA LYS A 539 15.56 -51.55 -20.70
C LYS A 539 14.85 -50.54 -21.57
N THR A 540 13.79 -50.96 -22.27
CA THR A 540 12.94 -50.07 -23.07
C THR A 540 12.01 -49.19 -22.22
N SER A 541 11.86 -49.52 -20.95
CA SER A 541 10.93 -48.90 -19.99
C SER A 541 11.65 -47.97 -19.00
N GLY A 542 12.86 -47.52 -19.33
CA GLY A 542 13.63 -46.56 -18.52
C GLY A 542 14.64 -47.18 -17.55
N LEU A 543 14.95 -48.48 -17.67
CA LEU A 543 16.01 -49.13 -16.90
C LEU A 543 17.36 -49.03 -17.63
N ALA A 544 18.28 -48.23 -17.08
CA ALA A 544 19.68 -48.18 -17.47
C ALA A 544 20.51 -49.08 -16.53
N ILE A 545 21.43 -49.87 -17.09
CA ILE A 545 22.21 -50.85 -16.32
C ILE A 545 23.69 -50.69 -16.67
N LYS A 546 24.52 -50.55 -15.65
CA LYS A 546 25.97 -50.67 -15.76
C LYS A 546 26.50 -51.57 -14.65
N VAL A 547 26.88 -52.79 -15.02
CA VAL A 547 27.45 -53.81 -14.12
C VAL A 547 28.90 -54.09 -14.47
N GLY A 548 29.58 -54.84 -13.62
CA GLY A 548 30.96 -55.26 -13.81
C GLY A 548 31.99 -54.16 -13.57
N TRP A 549 31.65 -53.17 -12.75
CA TRP A 549 32.66 -52.23 -12.24
C TRP A 549 33.63 -53.01 -11.35
N ASN A 550 34.92 -52.95 -11.70
CA ASN A 550 35.97 -53.57 -10.91
C ASN A 550 36.89 -52.46 -10.43
N GLN A 551 37.07 -52.39 -9.11
CA GLN A 551 37.84 -51.33 -8.46
C GLN A 551 39.30 -51.22 -8.96
N ASP A 552 39.87 -52.28 -9.52
CA ASP A 552 41.29 -52.36 -9.90
C ASP A 552 41.61 -51.92 -11.33
N LEU A 553 40.59 -51.85 -12.20
CA LEU A 553 40.78 -51.74 -13.65
C LEU A 553 40.54 -50.33 -14.20
N GLU A 554 40.13 -49.36 -13.37
CA GLU A 554 39.72 -48.04 -13.86
C GLU A 554 40.78 -46.93 -13.71
N ASP A 555 41.96 -47.23 -13.15
CA ASP A 555 43.10 -46.31 -13.08
C ASP A 555 44.09 -46.44 -14.26
N SER A 556 43.73 -47.20 -15.31
CA SER A 556 44.49 -47.34 -16.56
C SER A 556 43.70 -46.82 -17.74
#